data_AF-A0A923Q5I5-F1
#
_entry.id   AF-A0A923Q5I5-F1
#
_cell.length_a   1.000
_cell.length_b   1.000
_cell.length_c   1.000
_cell.angle_alpha   90.00
_cell.angle_beta   90.00
_cell.angle_gamma   90.00
#
_symmetry.space_group_name_H-M   'P 1'
#
loop_
_entity.id
_entity.type
_entity.pdbx_description
1 polymer ?
#
loop_
_entity_poly.entity_id
_entity_poly.type
_entity_poly.pdbx_seq_one_letter_code
_entity_poly.pdbx_strand_id
1 'polypeptide(L)'
;MTDEEVLAQQIVFSMNQPGFDLAFVVHDEKFFFTRFRLGLDGPSSAVVQLLQGLFDVHVDHSFFILRKRIFTTAKLSVMCHGMVKTVAKRATGGILAVDHGLALPKVHIEILPVPSPFRNEANLASLSVVNSLKVAKPLAWARRLAELNPRGVVLHDFDRDIACLLVDKSGNLLAYGLNSNSKNKTLHAEVNMVQRYFQETAKKIPAGAEIITTRKPCRMCAGMIHFWSSDPHSLRITYAEGDKSSMNTCLDGVSQWIRLDSE
;
A
#
# COMPACT_ATOMS: atom_id res chain seq x y z
N MET A 1 -28.78 -10.93 -1.26
CA MET A 1 -27.44 -11.47 -1.53
C MET A 1 -27.31 -11.58 -3.02
N THR A 2 -26.25 -11.04 -3.63
CA THR A 2 -26.05 -11.15 -5.09
C THR A 2 -25.47 -12.52 -5.44
N ASP A 3 -25.61 -12.96 -6.69
CA ASP A 3 -24.97 -14.21 -7.16
C ASP A 3 -23.44 -14.18 -6.96
N GLU A 4 -22.81 -13.00 -7.09
CA GLU A 4 -21.39 -12.80 -6.78
C GLU A 4 -21.07 -13.10 -5.29
N GLU A 5 -21.94 -12.72 -4.36
CA GLU A 5 -21.76 -12.96 -2.92
C GLU A 5 -21.97 -14.44 -2.55
N VAL A 6 -22.96 -15.10 -3.16
CA VAL A 6 -23.20 -16.54 -2.98
C VAL A 6 -21.97 -17.34 -3.48
N LEU A 7 -21.47 -17.02 -4.68
CA LEU A 7 -20.25 -17.63 -5.20
C LEU A 7 -19.04 -17.34 -4.30
N ALA A 8 -18.92 -16.11 -3.77
CA ALA A 8 -17.84 -15.77 -2.87
C ALA A 8 -17.87 -16.59 -1.58
N GLN A 9 -19.05 -16.83 -1.00
CA GLN A 9 -19.20 -17.69 0.17
C GLN A 9 -18.84 -19.15 -0.12
N GLN A 10 -19.23 -19.68 -1.30
CA GLN A 10 -18.82 -21.01 -1.75
C GLN A 10 -17.29 -21.10 -1.87
N ILE A 11 -16.67 -20.12 -2.53
CA ILE A 11 -15.21 -20.07 -2.70
C ILE A 11 -14.53 -20.09 -1.33
N VAL A 12 -15.00 -19.27 -0.39
CA VAL A 12 -14.46 -19.26 0.98
C VAL A 12 -14.67 -20.61 1.63
N PHE A 13 -15.85 -21.23 1.54
CA PHE A 13 -16.09 -22.57 2.09
C PHE A 13 -15.08 -23.61 1.57
N SER A 14 -14.82 -23.62 0.27
CA SER A 14 -13.91 -24.59 -0.34
C SER A 14 -12.42 -24.28 -0.17
N MET A 15 -12.05 -23.00 -0.03
CA MET A 15 -10.65 -22.55 0.00
C MET A 15 -10.17 -22.12 1.39
N ASN A 16 -11.04 -22.15 2.41
CA ASN A 16 -10.71 -21.72 3.76
C ASN A 16 -9.55 -22.54 4.31
N GLN A 17 -8.56 -21.85 4.88
CA GLN A 17 -7.43 -22.48 5.54
C GLN A 17 -7.31 -21.89 6.95
N PRO A 18 -7.39 -22.72 8.01
CA PRO A 18 -7.23 -22.25 9.38
C PRO A 18 -5.93 -21.46 9.57
N GLY A 19 -6.03 -20.30 10.21
CA GLY A 19 -4.87 -19.43 10.46
C GLY A 19 -4.51 -18.51 9.29
N PHE A 20 -5.34 -18.41 8.25
CA PHE A 20 -5.11 -17.51 7.12
C PHE A 20 -6.35 -16.69 6.79
N ASP A 21 -6.13 -15.42 6.43
CA ASP A 21 -7.09 -14.63 5.70
C ASP A 21 -6.97 -14.89 4.20
N LEU A 22 -8.10 -15.08 3.52
CA LEU A 22 -8.18 -15.20 2.07
C LEU A 22 -8.65 -13.87 1.48
N ALA A 23 -8.00 -13.42 0.40
CA ALA A 23 -8.53 -12.38 -0.46
C ALA A 23 -8.48 -12.83 -1.92
N PHE A 24 -9.51 -12.51 -2.69
CA PHE A 24 -9.62 -12.97 -4.07
C PHE A 24 -10.48 -12.10 -4.97
N VAL A 25 -10.36 -12.36 -6.26
CA VAL A 25 -11.17 -11.77 -7.33
C VAL A 25 -11.37 -12.80 -8.44
N VAL A 26 -12.58 -12.82 -9.02
CA VAL A 26 -12.91 -13.69 -10.16
C VAL A 26 -13.02 -12.84 -11.42
N HIS A 27 -12.31 -13.23 -12.48
CA HIS A 27 -12.35 -12.60 -13.80
C HIS A 27 -12.15 -13.66 -14.88
N ASP A 28 -13.08 -13.72 -15.84
CA ASP A 28 -13.01 -14.59 -17.01
C ASP A 28 -12.75 -16.06 -16.64
N GLU A 29 -13.58 -16.57 -15.72
CA GLU A 29 -13.51 -17.94 -15.17
C GLU A 29 -12.21 -18.28 -14.41
N LYS A 30 -11.36 -17.28 -14.15
CA LYS A 30 -10.15 -17.41 -13.34
C LYS A 30 -10.38 -16.84 -11.95
N PHE A 31 -9.90 -17.58 -10.96
CA PHE A 31 -9.90 -17.23 -9.55
C PHE A 31 -8.48 -16.81 -9.15
N PHE A 32 -8.26 -15.50 -8.99
CA PHE A 32 -6.99 -14.95 -8.51
C PHE A 32 -7.10 -14.73 -7.01
N PHE A 33 -6.17 -15.26 -6.23
CA PHE A 33 -6.29 -15.24 -4.79
C PHE A 33 -4.95 -15.16 -4.07
N THR A 34 -4.98 -14.76 -2.82
CA THR A 34 -3.82 -14.80 -1.94
C THR A 34 -4.23 -15.20 -0.53
N ARG A 35 -3.29 -15.77 0.22
CA ARG A 35 -3.48 -16.15 1.62
C ARG A 35 -2.52 -15.37 2.50
N PHE A 36 -3.06 -14.69 3.50
CA PHE A 36 -2.27 -13.95 4.47
C PHE A 36 -2.35 -14.63 5.83
N ARG A 37 -1.23 -15.08 6.36
CA ARG A 37 -1.21 -15.77 7.65
C ARG A 37 -1.59 -14.82 8.79
N LEU A 38 -2.57 -15.23 9.59
CA LEU A 38 -2.99 -14.51 10.78
C LEU A 38 -1.84 -14.44 11.80
N GLY A 39 -1.71 -13.29 12.46
CA GLY A 39 -0.64 -13.04 13.42
C GLY A 39 0.71 -12.71 12.80
N LEU A 40 0.84 -12.67 11.47
CA LEU A 40 1.99 -11.99 10.85
C LEU A 40 1.79 -10.48 10.93
N ASP A 41 2.70 -9.83 11.63
CA ASP A 41 2.80 -8.39 11.64
C ASP A 41 3.44 -7.90 10.33
N GLY A 42 2.90 -6.83 9.76
CA GLY A 42 3.52 -6.10 8.67
C GLY A 42 2.54 -5.17 7.92
N PRO A 43 3.06 -4.20 7.14
CA PRO A 43 2.32 -3.29 6.26
C PRO A 43 1.72 -3.99 5.05
N SER A 44 0.92 -5.00 5.35
CA SER A 44 0.31 -5.91 4.42
C SER A 44 -0.96 -6.54 5.01
N SER A 45 -1.71 -7.20 4.14
CA SER A 45 -2.91 -7.99 4.43
C SER A 45 -3.19 -8.83 3.19
N ALA A 46 -4.13 -9.77 3.26
CA ALA A 46 -4.55 -10.51 2.06
C ALA A 46 -4.99 -9.56 0.93
N VAL A 47 -5.75 -8.51 1.23
CA VAL A 47 -6.18 -7.53 0.21
C VAL A 47 -4.98 -6.78 -0.38
N VAL A 48 -4.04 -6.35 0.45
CA VAL A 48 -2.84 -5.64 -0.03
C VAL A 48 -1.99 -6.57 -0.90
N GLN A 49 -1.70 -7.80 -0.47
CA GLN A 49 -0.90 -8.76 -1.25
C GLN A 49 -1.55 -9.09 -2.59
N LEU A 50 -2.88 -9.26 -2.62
CA LEU A 50 -3.60 -9.51 -3.87
C LEU A 50 -3.43 -8.32 -4.83
N LEU A 51 -3.66 -7.10 -4.34
CA LEU A 51 -3.58 -5.89 -5.15
C LEU A 51 -2.15 -5.68 -5.70
N GLN A 52 -1.14 -5.74 -4.83
CA GLN A 52 0.24 -5.53 -5.24
C GLN A 52 0.70 -6.64 -6.19
N GLY A 53 0.42 -7.90 -5.86
CA GLY A 53 0.84 -9.04 -6.67
C GLY A 53 0.13 -9.12 -8.02
N LEU A 54 -1.13 -8.68 -8.13
CA LEU A 54 -1.82 -8.59 -9.43
C LEU A 54 -1.14 -7.58 -10.36
N PHE A 55 -0.71 -6.42 -9.86
CA PHE A 55 0.10 -5.50 -10.67
C PHE A 55 1.46 -6.10 -11.04
N ASP A 56 2.05 -6.89 -10.15
CA ASP A 56 3.38 -7.44 -10.37
C ASP A 56 3.39 -8.57 -11.41
N VAL A 57 2.38 -9.44 -11.36
CA VAL A 57 2.27 -10.62 -12.24
C VAL A 57 1.54 -10.25 -13.54
N HIS A 58 0.62 -9.30 -13.51
CA HIS A 58 -0.25 -8.95 -14.63
C HIS A 58 -0.24 -7.46 -14.95
N VAL A 59 0.94 -6.83 -15.09
CA VAL A 59 1.13 -5.37 -15.27
C VAL A 59 0.04 -4.71 -16.12
N ASP A 60 -0.12 -5.12 -17.39
CA ASP A 60 -1.07 -4.51 -18.33
C ASP A 60 -2.53 -4.98 -18.15
N HIS A 61 -2.73 -6.16 -17.55
CA HIS A 61 -4.05 -6.77 -17.38
C HIS A 61 -4.68 -6.53 -16.01
N SER A 62 -3.89 -6.07 -15.04
CA SER A 62 -4.25 -5.86 -13.64
C SER A 62 -5.50 -5.00 -13.50
N PHE A 63 -5.60 -3.91 -14.27
CA PHE A 63 -6.78 -3.04 -14.23
C PHE A 63 -8.08 -3.70 -14.69
N PHE A 64 -8.04 -4.67 -15.60
CA PHE A 64 -9.23 -5.40 -16.03
C PHE A 64 -9.71 -6.36 -14.93
N ILE A 65 -8.77 -7.06 -14.29
CA ILE A 65 -9.02 -7.89 -13.12
C ILE A 65 -9.59 -7.04 -11.98
N LEU A 66 -8.94 -5.92 -11.63
CA LEU A 66 -9.27 -5.06 -10.50
C LEU A 66 -10.52 -4.18 -10.69
N ARG A 67 -11.15 -4.21 -11.88
CA ARG A 67 -12.51 -3.67 -12.09
C ARG A 67 -13.59 -4.56 -11.48
N LYS A 68 -13.29 -5.84 -11.26
CA LYS A 68 -14.18 -6.77 -10.56
C LYS A 68 -14.11 -6.53 -9.04
N ARG A 69 -15.10 -7.06 -8.32
CA ARG A 69 -15.18 -6.91 -6.86
C ARG A 69 -14.18 -7.86 -6.20
N ILE A 70 -13.43 -7.34 -5.24
CA ILE A 70 -12.55 -8.14 -4.37
C ILE A 70 -13.37 -8.66 -3.19
N PHE A 71 -13.16 -9.91 -2.82
CA PHE A 71 -13.75 -10.51 -1.62
C PHE A 71 -12.65 -10.92 -0.66
N THR A 72 -12.92 -10.84 0.64
CA THR A 72 -11.98 -11.31 1.66
C THR A 72 -12.69 -11.81 2.92
N THR A 73 -12.10 -12.79 3.59
CA THR A 73 -12.55 -13.28 4.90
C THR A 73 -12.28 -12.27 6.00
N ALA A 74 -11.25 -11.42 5.84
CA ALA A 74 -10.89 -10.39 6.81
C ALA A 74 -11.92 -9.25 6.81
N LYS A 75 -12.08 -8.57 7.96
CA LYS A 75 -12.69 -7.23 7.96
C LYS A 75 -11.75 -6.26 7.24
N LEU A 76 -12.30 -5.38 6.39
CA LEU A 76 -11.49 -4.38 5.68
C LEU A 76 -10.98 -3.33 6.67
N SER A 77 -9.67 -3.19 6.78
CA SER A 77 -9.04 -2.12 7.56
C SER A 77 -9.02 -0.79 6.80
N VAL A 78 -8.66 0.30 7.48
CA VAL A 78 -8.50 1.63 6.84
C VAL A 78 -7.45 1.60 5.71
N MET A 79 -6.39 0.80 5.88
CA MET A 79 -5.38 0.52 4.86
C MET A 79 -6.01 -0.17 3.64
N CYS A 80 -6.82 -1.21 3.86
CA CYS A 80 -7.51 -1.92 2.77
C CYS A 80 -8.44 -0.98 2.01
N HIS A 81 -9.25 -0.18 2.71
CA HIS A 81 -10.14 0.79 2.07
C HIS A 81 -9.39 1.84 1.26
N GLY A 82 -8.29 2.38 1.78
CA GLY A 82 -7.44 3.33 1.06
C GLY A 82 -6.85 2.74 -0.21
N MET A 83 -6.32 1.52 -0.13
CA MET A 83 -5.73 0.78 -1.24
C MET A 83 -6.79 0.48 -2.32
N VAL A 84 -7.91 -0.14 -1.93
CA VAL A 84 -9.02 -0.47 -2.83
C VAL A 84 -9.55 0.77 -3.53
N LYS A 85 -9.72 1.90 -2.83
CA LYS A 85 -10.23 3.14 -3.42
C LYS A 85 -9.34 3.70 -4.53
N THR A 86 -8.04 3.45 -4.46
CA THR A 86 -7.05 4.00 -5.39
C THR A 86 -6.87 3.11 -6.62
N VAL A 87 -6.75 1.79 -6.43
CA VAL A 87 -6.35 0.88 -7.52
C VAL A 87 -7.40 -0.14 -7.93
N ALA A 88 -8.50 -0.25 -7.19
CA ALA A 88 -9.62 -1.14 -7.50
C ALA A 88 -10.94 -0.37 -7.46
N LYS A 89 -12.05 -1.05 -7.75
CA LYS A 89 -13.37 -0.42 -7.67
C LYS A 89 -14.10 -0.70 -6.37
N ARG A 90 -14.14 -1.97 -5.96
CA ARG A 90 -15.04 -2.45 -4.90
C ARG A 90 -14.38 -3.60 -4.15
N ALA A 91 -14.60 -3.65 -2.85
CA ALA A 91 -14.26 -4.80 -2.02
C ALA A 91 -15.39 -5.09 -1.03
N THR A 92 -15.54 -6.37 -0.67
CA THR A 92 -16.40 -6.84 0.43
C THR A 92 -15.55 -7.68 1.37
N GLY A 93 -15.54 -7.33 2.66
CA GLY A 93 -14.83 -8.09 3.69
C GLY A 93 -15.77 -8.86 4.62
N GLY A 94 -15.21 -9.73 5.44
CA GLY A 94 -15.95 -10.55 6.41
C GLY A 94 -16.83 -11.62 5.75
N ILE A 95 -16.43 -12.12 4.57
CA ILE A 95 -17.17 -13.19 3.91
C ILE A 95 -17.06 -14.47 4.74
N LEU A 96 -18.22 -15.07 5.02
CA LEU A 96 -18.33 -16.32 5.78
C LEU A 96 -18.27 -17.52 4.83
N ALA A 97 -17.71 -18.62 5.33
CA ALA A 97 -17.75 -19.91 4.65
C ALA A 97 -19.18 -20.48 4.69
N VAL A 98 -19.82 -20.62 3.54
CA VAL A 98 -21.12 -21.29 3.40
C VAL A 98 -21.07 -22.18 2.17
N ASP A 99 -21.44 -23.45 2.33
CA ASP A 99 -21.59 -24.37 1.21
C ASP A 99 -22.93 -24.14 0.53
N HIS A 100 -22.87 -23.76 -0.74
CA HIS A 100 -24.02 -23.57 -1.63
C HIS A 100 -24.09 -24.66 -2.70
N GLY A 101 -23.21 -25.67 -2.67
CA GLY A 101 -23.13 -26.73 -3.66
C GLY A 101 -22.76 -26.25 -5.08
N LEU A 102 -22.14 -25.07 -5.19
CA LEU A 102 -21.75 -24.49 -6.48
C LEU A 102 -20.39 -25.01 -6.95
N ALA A 103 -20.24 -25.21 -8.26
CA ALA A 103 -18.95 -25.49 -8.86
C ALA A 103 -18.03 -24.25 -8.79
N LEU A 104 -16.76 -24.46 -8.46
CA LEU A 104 -15.76 -23.40 -8.45
C LEU A 104 -15.25 -23.09 -9.87
N PRO A 105 -14.70 -21.88 -10.11
CA PRO A 105 -13.94 -21.58 -11.32
C PRO A 105 -12.82 -22.61 -11.53
N LYS A 106 -12.61 -23.08 -12.76
CA LYS A 106 -11.66 -24.18 -13.02
C LYS A 106 -10.20 -23.80 -12.84
N VAL A 107 -9.87 -22.51 -13.02
CA VAL A 107 -8.49 -22.03 -13.03
C VAL A 107 -8.23 -21.23 -11.76
N HIS A 108 -7.37 -21.77 -10.89
CA HIS A 108 -6.95 -21.13 -9.64
C HIS A 108 -5.53 -20.58 -9.79
N ILE A 109 -5.35 -19.28 -9.54
CA ILE A 109 -4.07 -18.58 -9.66
C ILE A 109 -3.75 -17.96 -8.30
N GLU A 110 -2.81 -18.57 -7.58
CA GLU A 110 -2.30 -18.02 -6.33
C GLU A 110 -1.32 -16.89 -6.62
N ILE A 111 -1.67 -15.69 -6.18
CA ILE A 111 -0.82 -14.52 -6.14
C ILE A 111 0.03 -14.64 -4.88
N LEU A 112 1.22 -15.21 -5.05
CA LEU A 112 2.19 -15.32 -3.98
C LEU A 112 2.68 -13.92 -3.56
N PRO A 113 3.10 -13.75 -2.30
CA PRO A 113 3.82 -12.57 -1.89
C PRO A 113 5.06 -12.48 -2.78
N VAL A 114 5.06 -11.52 -3.71
CA VAL A 114 6.29 -11.19 -4.41
C VAL A 114 7.17 -10.56 -3.33
N PRO A 115 8.38 -11.09 -3.08
CA PRO A 115 9.33 -10.36 -2.26
C PRO A 115 9.41 -8.98 -2.91
N SER A 116 9.03 -7.93 -2.19
CA SER A 116 9.17 -6.58 -2.68
C SER A 116 10.48 -6.05 -2.12
N PRO A 117 11.64 -6.27 -2.78
CA PRO A 117 12.77 -5.42 -2.57
C PRO A 117 12.69 -4.38 -3.67
N PHE A 118 12.08 -3.23 -3.38
CA PHE A 118 12.57 -1.97 -3.93
C PHE A 118 12.91 -2.00 -5.43
N ARG A 119 11.88 -1.99 -6.29
CA ARG A 119 12.03 -2.12 -7.76
C ARG A 119 12.84 -0.99 -8.43
N ASN A 120 13.22 0.04 -7.68
CA ASN A 120 14.18 1.04 -8.10
C ASN A 120 15.46 0.83 -7.28
N GLU A 121 16.63 0.77 -7.94
CA GLU A 121 17.94 0.68 -7.28
C GLU A 121 18.12 1.76 -6.20
N ALA A 122 17.54 2.95 -6.42
CA ALA A 122 17.56 4.03 -5.43
C ALA A 122 16.81 3.69 -4.14
N ASN A 123 15.84 2.78 -4.18
CA ASN A 123 15.15 2.27 -2.98
C ASN A 123 15.92 1.11 -2.30
N LEU A 124 17.00 0.55 -2.90
CA LEU A 124 17.76 -0.58 -2.36
C LEU A 124 18.87 -0.21 -1.37
N ALA A 125 19.29 1.06 -1.29
CA ALA A 125 20.41 1.45 -0.42
C ALA A 125 20.04 1.34 1.06
N SER A 126 20.61 0.39 1.82
CA SER A 126 20.30 0.07 3.24
C SER A 126 20.13 1.27 4.20
N LEU A 127 19.19 1.21 5.16
CA LEU A 127 19.05 2.26 6.21
C LEU A 127 20.23 2.30 7.18
N SER A 128 21.06 1.27 7.26
CA SER A 128 22.27 1.32 8.08
C SER A 128 23.22 2.47 7.67
N VAL A 129 23.15 2.90 6.41
CA VAL A 129 23.89 4.07 5.89
C VAL A 129 23.21 5.40 6.27
N VAL A 130 21.93 5.36 6.63
CA VAL A 130 21.03 6.51 6.71
C VAL A 130 20.68 6.91 8.15
N ASN A 131 20.69 5.96 9.10
CA ASN A 131 20.27 6.17 10.50
C ASN A 131 21.09 7.23 11.27
N SER A 132 22.25 7.65 10.76
CA SER A 132 23.05 8.73 11.35
C SER A 132 22.88 10.09 10.66
N LEU A 133 22.02 10.17 9.64
CA LEU A 133 21.85 11.39 8.85
C LEU A 133 20.79 12.29 9.48
N LYS A 134 21.25 13.37 10.11
CA LYS A 134 20.37 14.46 10.54
C LYS A 134 20.00 15.29 9.31
N VAL A 135 18.71 15.30 8.96
CA VAL A 135 18.26 15.97 7.75
C VAL A 135 18.06 17.46 8.01
N ALA A 136 19.03 18.28 7.61
CA ALA A 136 18.82 19.73 7.51
C ALA A 136 17.92 20.01 6.29
N LYS A 137 16.88 20.85 6.46
CA LYS A 137 15.90 21.20 5.42
C LYS A 137 15.27 19.96 4.74
N PRO A 138 14.49 19.15 5.50
CA PRO A 138 14.03 17.84 5.04
C PRO A 138 13.22 17.86 3.74
N LEU A 139 12.46 18.92 3.47
CA LEU A 139 11.71 19.02 2.22
C LEU A 139 12.63 19.21 0.99
N ALA A 140 13.70 19.99 1.11
CA ALA A 140 14.68 20.14 0.05
C ALA A 140 15.38 18.80 -0.24
N TRP A 141 15.63 18.01 0.80
CA TRP A 141 16.19 16.67 0.67
C TRP A 141 15.21 15.71 -0.02
N ALA A 142 13.94 15.73 0.35
CA ALA A 142 12.89 14.96 -0.32
C ALA A 142 12.77 15.32 -1.81
N ARG A 143 12.87 16.61 -2.18
CA ARG A 143 12.88 17.04 -3.59
C ARG A 143 14.07 16.48 -4.37
N ARG A 144 15.29 16.59 -3.82
CA ARG A 144 16.49 16.00 -4.45
C ARG A 144 16.38 14.49 -4.59
N LEU A 145 15.82 13.81 -3.59
CA LEU A 145 15.61 12.39 -3.65
C LEU A 145 14.63 12.05 -4.80
N ALA A 146 13.53 12.80 -4.93
CA ALA A 146 12.54 12.61 -5.99
C ALA A 146 13.11 12.75 -7.42
N GLU A 147 14.19 13.52 -7.60
CA GLU A 147 14.90 13.67 -8.89
C GLU A 147 15.53 12.34 -9.37
N LEU A 148 15.72 11.35 -8.48
CA LEU A 148 16.18 10.00 -8.85
C LEU A 148 15.14 9.19 -9.62
N ASN A 149 13.90 9.68 -9.75
CA ASN A 149 12.88 9.14 -10.63
C ASN A 149 12.76 10.01 -11.88
N PRO A 150 13.62 9.82 -12.91
CA PRO A 150 13.57 10.63 -14.11
C PRO A 150 12.23 10.45 -14.82
N ARG A 151 11.62 11.56 -15.22
CA ARG A 151 10.41 11.56 -16.04
C ARG A 151 10.80 11.45 -17.51
N GLY A 152 10.27 10.46 -18.22
CA GLY A 152 10.39 10.39 -19.68
C GLY A 152 9.15 10.89 -20.41
N VAL A 153 9.17 10.74 -21.74
CA VAL A 153 8.12 11.25 -22.65
C VAL A 153 6.78 10.54 -22.43
N VAL A 154 6.80 9.23 -22.26
CA VAL A 154 5.61 8.40 -22.08
C VAL A 154 5.29 8.28 -20.60
N LEU A 155 4.51 9.22 -20.06
CA LEU A 155 4.31 9.40 -18.62
C LEU A 155 3.89 8.15 -17.82
N HIS A 156 3.28 7.14 -18.44
CA HIS A 156 2.85 5.92 -17.76
C HIS A 156 3.96 4.87 -17.63
N ASP A 157 5.04 4.99 -18.41
CA ASP A 157 6.20 4.12 -18.37
C ASP A 157 7.20 4.53 -17.27
N PHE A 158 7.06 5.74 -16.74
CA PHE A 158 7.96 6.31 -15.74
C PHE A 158 7.27 6.49 -14.41
N ASP A 159 8.04 6.26 -13.35
CA ASP A 159 7.60 6.57 -11.99
C ASP A 159 7.41 8.07 -11.82
N ARG A 160 6.59 8.46 -10.86
CA ARG A 160 6.46 9.88 -10.52
C ARG A 160 7.67 10.31 -9.69
N ASP A 161 8.08 11.54 -9.89
CA ASP A 161 9.06 12.31 -9.11
C ASP A 161 8.49 12.66 -7.73
N ILE A 162 8.19 11.63 -6.94
CA ILE A 162 7.64 11.74 -5.60
C ILE A 162 8.52 10.95 -4.65
N ALA A 163 8.90 11.60 -3.54
CA ALA A 163 9.67 11.00 -2.48
C ALA A 163 9.02 11.28 -1.12
N CYS A 164 9.28 10.38 -0.19
CA CYS A 164 8.82 10.45 1.19
C CYS A 164 9.98 10.11 2.12
N LEU A 165 10.14 10.88 3.19
CA LEU A 165 11.08 10.66 4.28
C LEU A 165 10.28 10.41 5.55
N LEU A 166 10.83 9.56 6.42
CA LEU A 166 10.39 9.38 7.79
C LEU A 166 11.53 9.77 8.70
N VAL A 167 11.31 10.75 9.57
CA VAL A 167 12.31 11.21 10.55
C VAL A 167 11.80 11.02 11.97
N ASP A 168 12.72 10.77 12.90
CA ASP A 168 12.39 10.73 14.32
C ASP A 168 12.20 12.14 14.91
N LYS A 169 11.84 12.19 16.20
CA LYS A 169 11.66 13.45 16.97
C LYS A 169 12.92 14.33 17.01
N SER A 170 14.09 13.75 16.80
CA SER A 170 15.39 14.43 16.82
C SER A 170 15.83 14.91 15.44
N GLY A 171 15.04 14.62 14.39
CA GLY A 171 15.33 14.93 12.99
C GLY A 171 16.29 13.95 12.32
N ASN A 172 16.49 12.76 12.89
CA ASN A 172 17.28 11.70 12.25
C ASN A 172 16.41 10.96 11.23
N LEU A 173 16.97 10.66 10.06
CA LEU A 173 16.28 9.90 9.02
C LEU A 173 16.15 8.43 9.43
N LEU A 174 14.91 7.96 9.56
CA LEU A 174 14.58 6.57 9.88
C LEU A 174 14.30 5.74 8.64
N ALA A 175 13.65 6.31 7.63
CA ALA A 175 13.37 5.64 6.36
C ALA A 175 13.10 6.64 5.25
N TYR A 176 13.20 6.19 4.01
CA TYR A 176 12.70 6.91 2.86
C TYR A 176 12.04 5.98 1.85
N GLY A 177 11.29 6.55 0.92
CA GLY A 177 10.74 5.83 -0.20
C GLY A 177 10.60 6.74 -1.41
N LEU A 178 10.94 6.20 -2.58
CA LEU A 178 10.65 6.77 -3.88
C LEU A 178 9.43 6.08 -4.47
N ASN A 179 8.58 6.86 -5.14
CA ASN A 179 7.47 6.31 -5.89
C ASN A 179 8.00 5.33 -6.96
N SER A 180 7.35 4.18 -7.11
CA SER A 180 7.69 3.18 -8.12
C SER A 180 6.43 2.66 -8.82
N ASN A 181 5.52 3.59 -9.15
CA ASN A 181 4.15 3.29 -9.55
C ASN A 181 3.91 3.11 -11.05
N SER A 182 4.95 3.17 -11.89
CA SER A 182 4.87 2.91 -13.33
C SER A 182 4.23 1.55 -13.61
N LYS A 183 4.80 0.48 -13.02
CA LYS A 183 4.33 -0.91 -13.17
C LYS A 183 3.30 -1.30 -12.11
N ASN A 184 3.46 -0.85 -10.87
CA ASN A 184 2.57 -1.20 -9.76
C ASN A 184 1.99 0.03 -9.10
N LYS A 185 0.71 0.31 -9.39
CA LYS A 185 0.04 1.55 -8.98
C LYS A 185 -0.13 1.71 -7.47
N THR A 186 0.16 0.66 -6.69
CA THR A 186 0.14 0.72 -5.22
C THR A 186 1.43 1.26 -4.61
N LEU A 187 2.55 1.24 -5.35
CA LEU A 187 3.88 1.54 -4.84
C LEU A 187 4.17 3.05 -4.88
N HIS A 188 3.43 3.80 -4.07
CA HIS A 188 3.72 5.21 -3.83
C HIS A 188 4.92 5.38 -2.88
N ALA A 189 5.50 6.58 -2.86
CA ALA A 189 6.66 6.89 -2.04
C ALA A 189 6.44 6.58 -0.55
N GLU A 190 5.26 6.91 -0.02
CA GLU A 190 4.90 6.67 1.37
C GLU A 190 4.67 5.19 1.65
N VAL A 191 4.05 4.45 0.73
CA VAL A 191 3.87 2.99 0.87
C VAL A 191 5.23 2.30 0.90
N ASN A 192 6.11 2.67 -0.03
CA ASN A 192 7.47 2.16 -0.09
C ASN A 192 8.26 2.49 1.19
N MET A 193 8.15 3.73 1.70
CA MET A 193 8.78 4.14 2.96
C MET A 193 8.31 3.27 4.14
N VAL A 194 6.99 3.05 4.30
CA VAL A 194 6.45 2.26 5.42
C VAL A 194 6.85 0.79 5.31
N GLN A 195 6.70 0.21 4.13
CA GLN A 195 7.10 -1.19 3.88
C GLN A 195 8.58 -1.39 4.13
N ARG A 196 9.41 -0.44 3.71
CA ARG A 196 10.84 -0.45 3.98
C ARG A 196 11.19 -0.37 5.45
N TYR A 197 10.64 0.61 6.15
CA TYR A 197 10.89 0.78 7.57
C TYR A 197 10.54 -0.49 8.35
N PHE A 198 9.41 -1.11 8.04
CA PHE A 198 9.03 -2.38 8.66
C PHE A 198 9.99 -3.52 8.29
N GLN A 199 10.34 -3.70 7.01
CA GLN A 199 11.25 -4.77 6.59
C GLN A 199 12.60 -4.70 7.31
N GLU A 200 13.13 -3.50 7.51
CA GLU A 200 14.45 -3.31 8.10
C GLU A 200 14.46 -3.28 9.64
N THR A 201 13.32 -2.95 10.27
CA THR A 201 13.27 -2.77 11.73
C THR A 201 12.29 -3.69 12.46
N ALA A 202 11.38 -4.33 11.73
CA ALA A 202 10.20 -5.03 12.23
C ALA A 202 9.31 -4.16 13.17
N LYS A 203 9.33 -2.83 13.01
CA LYS A 203 8.62 -1.88 13.87
C LYS A 203 7.58 -1.05 13.11
N LYS A 204 6.59 -0.56 13.86
CA LYS A 204 5.66 0.50 13.43
C LYS A 204 6.35 1.86 13.43
N ILE A 205 5.83 2.80 12.64
CA ILE A 205 6.26 4.20 12.71
C ILE A 205 6.19 4.68 14.17
N PRO A 206 7.29 5.20 14.75
CA PRO A 206 7.32 5.57 16.15
C PRO A 206 6.48 6.81 16.42
N ALA A 207 5.90 6.88 17.62
CA ALA A 207 5.09 8.01 18.06
C ALA A 207 5.90 9.31 18.02
N GLY A 208 5.29 10.39 17.52
CA GLY A 208 5.89 11.70 17.30
C GLY A 208 6.95 11.78 16.20
N ALA A 209 7.06 10.76 15.35
CA ALA A 209 7.81 10.88 14.11
C ALA A 209 7.19 11.92 13.16
N GLU A 210 8.00 12.41 12.24
CA GLU A 210 7.57 13.29 11.17
C GLU A 210 7.74 12.61 9.81
N ILE A 211 6.71 12.76 8.96
CA ILE A 211 6.72 12.32 7.58
C ILE A 211 6.87 13.55 6.70
N ILE A 212 7.91 13.58 5.87
CA ILE A 212 8.16 14.66 4.91
C ILE A 212 8.02 14.11 3.50
N THR A 213 7.08 14.63 2.73
CA THR A 213 6.79 14.12 1.38
C THR A 213 6.67 15.25 0.37
N THR A 214 7.09 15.03 -0.87
CA THR A 214 6.94 16.05 -1.91
C THR A 214 5.47 16.25 -2.31
N ARG A 215 4.59 15.29 -2.02
CA ARG A 215 3.15 15.39 -2.25
C ARG A 215 2.34 14.89 -1.07
N LYS A 216 1.23 15.56 -0.77
CA LYS A 216 0.30 15.17 0.29
C LYS A 216 -0.14 13.71 0.07
N PRO A 217 -0.07 12.84 1.10
CA PRO A 217 -0.47 11.45 0.99
C PRO A 217 -1.91 11.29 0.50
N CYS A 218 -2.11 10.45 -0.51
CA CYS A 218 -3.46 10.09 -0.98
C CYS A 218 -4.16 9.14 0.01
N ARG A 219 -5.44 8.82 -0.21
CA ARG A 219 -6.20 7.92 0.68
C ARG A 219 -5.52 6.56 0.95
N MET A 220 -4.85 6.00 -0.05
CA MET A 220 -4.08 4.76 0.09
C MET A 220 -2.89 4.93 1.02
N CYS A 221 -2.04 5.91 0.73
CA CYS A 221 -0.87 6.21 1.55
C CYS A 221 -1.26 6.57 2.98
N ALA A 222 -2.30 7.38 3.14
CA ALA A 222 -2.83 7.76 4.45
C ALA A 222 -3.34 6.55 5.24
N GLY A 223 -4.08 5.63 4.60
CA GLY A 223 -4.54 4.40 5.23
C GLY A 223 -3.38 3.49 5.67
N MET A 224 -2.32 3.39 4.86
CA MET A 224 -1.11 2.64 5.21
C MET A 224 -0.39 3.27 6.41
N ILE A 225 -0.11 4.58 6.35
CA ILE A 225 0.54 5.33 7.43
C ILE A 225 -0.27 5.20 8.73
N HIS A 226 -1.58 5.47 8.69
CA HIS A 226 -2.45 5.38 9.85
C HIS A 226 -2.41 3.98 10.49
N PHE A 227 -2.53 2.93 9.67
CA PHE A 227 -2.58 1.56 10.18
C PHE A 227 -1.22 1.09 10.74
N TRP A 228 -0.11 1.58 10.17
CA TRP A 228 1.26 1.24 10.57
C TRP A 228 1.98 2.26 11.45
N SER A 229 1.23 3.15 12.08
CA SER A 229 1.74 4.03 13.12
C SER A 229 1.44 3.49 14.50
N SER A 230 2.40 3.62 15.41
CA SER A 230 2.18 3.31 16.84
C SER A 230 1.20 4.29 17.48
N ASP A 231 1.23 5.54 17.04
CA ASP A 231 0.27 6.58 17.41
C ASP A 231 0.09 7.57 16.24
N PRO A 232 -0.98 7.43 15.44
CA PRO A 232 -1.27 8.36 14.35
C PRO A 232 -1.52 9.81 14.80
N HIS A 233 -1.89 10.03 16.07
CA HIS A 233 -2.23 11.36 16.58
C HIS A 233 -1.02 12.24 16.85
N SER A 234 0.11 11.63 17.21
CA SER A 234 1.36 12.36 17.40
C SER A 234 2.13 12.58 16.10
N LEU A 235 1.70 12.01 14.98
CA LEU A 235 2.38 12.21 13.70
C LEU A 235 2.29 13.65 13.20
N ARG A 236 3.42 14.12 12.70
CA ARG A 236 3.52 15.34 11.91
C ARG A 236 3.73 14.99 10.44
N ILE A 237 3.00 15.64 9.55
CA ILE A 237 3.10 15.41 8.11
C ILE A 237 3.37 16.74 7.42
N THR A 238 4.57 16.84 6.87
CA THR A 238 5.04 18.01 6.12
C THR A 238 5.03 17.69 4.63
N TYR A 239 4.40 18.54 3.82
CA TYR A 239 4.29 18.32 2.38
C TYR A 239 4.43 19.60 1.56
N ALA A 240 4.90 19.47 0.31
CA ALA A 240 4.99 20.59 -0.63
C ALA A 240 3.68 20.80 -1.42
N GLU A 241 3.21 19.76 -2.11
CA GLU A 241 2.08 19.88 -3.04
C GLU A 241 0.86 19.08 -2.57
N GLY A 242 -0.35 19.59 -2.82
CA GLY A 242 -1.60 18.87 -2.60
C GLY A 242 -2.29 18.56 -3.92
N ASP A 243 -3.16 17.54 -3.93
CA ASP A 243 -4.02 17.24 -5.07
C ASP A 243 -5.42 16.77 -4.65
N LYS A 244 -6.32 16.57 -5.61
CA LYS A 244 -7.69 16.11 -5.30
C LYS A 244 -7.73 14.72 -4.65
N SER A 245 -6.72 13.88 -4.87
CA SER A 245 -6.67 12.51 -4.36
C SER A 245 -6.28 12.43 -2.87
N SER A 246 -5.73 13.52 -2.34
CA SER A 246 -5.25 13.68 -0.97
C SER A 246 -6.21 14.50 -0.08
N MET A 247 -7.45 14.69 -0.54
CA MET A 247 -8.53 15.31 0.25
C MET A 247 -9.37 14.25 0.98
N ASN A 248 -9.76 14.57 2.22
CA ASN A 248 -10.61 13.74 3.08
C ASN A 248 -10.01 12.34 3.27
N THR A 249 -8.77 12.32 3.74
CA THR A 249 -8.06 11.11 4.14
C THR A 249 -8.30 10.80 5.62
N CYS A 250 -8.02 9.57 6.05
CA CYS A 250 -8.11 9.20 7.46
C CYS A 250 -7.12 9.95 8.37
N LEU A 251 -6.09 10.58 7.80
CA LEU A 251 -5.09 11.36 8.54
C LEU A 251 -5.50 12.84 8.73
N ASP A 252 -6.47 13.35 7.95
CA ASP A 252 -6.92 14.75 8.04
C ASP A 252 -7.54 15.09 9.41
N GLY A 253 -8.08 14.09 10.12
CA GLY A 253 -8.71 14.26 11.43
C GLY A 253 -7.84 13.85 12.62
N VAL A 254 -6.63 13.33 12.40
CA VAL A 254 -5.82 12.77 13.49
C VAL A 254 -4.39 13.29 13.53
N SER A 255 -3.79 13.69 12.40
CA SER A 255 -2.38 14.11 12.36
C SER A 255 -2.23 15.63 12.20
N GLN A 256 -1.07 16.16 12.60
CA GLN A 256 -0.72 17.55 12.34
C GLN A 256 -0.20 17.71 10.91
N TRP A 257 -0.83 18.59 10.14
CA TRP A 257 -0.46 18.87 8.75
C TRP A 257 0.27 20.20 8.62
N ILE A 258 1.41 20.18 7.93
CA ILE A 258 2.19 21.38 7.62
C ILE A 258 2.40 21.42 6.11
N ARG A 259 1.82 22.41 5.46
CA ARG A 259 2.16 22.71 4.07
C ARG A 259 3.29 23.73 4.09
N LEU A 260 4.43 23.37 3.51
CA LEU A 260 5.48 24.35 3.26
C LEU A 260 5.23 24.92 1.87
N ASP A 261 4.79 26.17 1.85
CA ASP A 261 4.83 26.95 0.63
C ASP A 261 6.28 27.05 0.18
N SER A 262 6.52 26.99 -1.13
CA SER A 262 7.86 27.00 -1.71
C SER A 262 8.62 28.26 -1.28
N GLU A 263 9.46 28.13 -0.25
CA GLU A 263 10.63 29.01 -0.02
C GLU A 263 11.57 28.98 -1.23
#